data_AF-A0A969EKM5-F1
#
_entry.id   AF-A0A969EKM5-F1
#
_cell.length_a   1.000
_cell.length_b   1.000
_cell.length_c   1.000
_cell.angle_alpha   90.00
_cell.angle_beta   90.00
_cell.angle_gamma   90.00
#
_symmetry.space_group_name_H-M   'P 1'
#
loop_
_entity.id
_entity.type
_entity.pdbx_description
1 polymer ?
#
loop_
_entity_poly.entity_id
_entity_poly.type
_entity_poly.pdbx_seq_one_letter_code
_entity_poly.pdbx_strand_id
1 'polypeptide(L)'
;MNTKILFLNAGLLGLLISGCSLPKDQYAYQLGAVGAFSEMVNAGAKRLALSTPLSPEEMDVFILEAQKIADRHGVMLYRESDLIVTDLFPADIAKDLDVLLIYKGTTLDEYLTLKKDIHELNAEELYDGKVREEMARRFGRLLSYTPQKINQLLKDNTNFRTMADFQIRATNLFLYYKDLNKATNFYTETLGMELMADYQMAKILRMTADSYLILVDATKGMHTAEEPKTVALALLTDRLGEWYEHLNSKNVPIKYSYKPKEGGAHDGFVAIDPEGYLLEFETFKQHPENEKFIPLLKKNSPVTAKTKSPGFHSTITWLYYKDMLENAKVL
;
A
#
# COMPACT_ATOMS: atom_id res chain seq x y z
N MET A 1 28.11 5.74 10.78
CA MET A 1 27.89 7.19 10.55
C MET A 1 27.71 7.40 9.07
N ASN A 2 26.48 7.43 8.59
CA ASN A 2 26.14 7.77 7.20
C ASN A 2 24.74 8.38 7.21
N THR A 3 24.69 9.70 7.30
CA THR A 3 23.46 10.48 7.32
C THR A 3 22.98 10.64 5.88
N LYS A 4 21.93 9.91 5.51
CA LYS A 4 21.18 10.16 4.27
C LYS A 4 20.37 11.45 4.46
N ILE A 5 20.58 12.38 3.53
CA ILE A 5 19.81 13.61 3.35
C ILE A 5 18.36 13.23 3.04
N LEU A 6 17.45 13.54 3.96
CA LEU A 6 16.01 13.53 3.74
C LEU A 6 15.61 14.98 3.49
N PHE A 7 15.13 15.29 2.28
CA PHE A 7 14.46 16.55 2.00
C PHE A 7 13.11 16.57 2.72
N LEU A 8 13.11 17.09 3.94
CA LEU A 8 11.91 17.51 4.65
C LEU A 8 11.89 19.04 4.60
N ASN A 9 11.04 19.60 3.73
CA ASN A 9 10.71 21.03 3.75
C ASN A 9 9.86 21.31 4.99
N ALA A 10 10.52 21.39 6.14
CA ALA A 10 10.01 21.98 7.36
C ALA A 10 10.92 23.17 7.69
N GLY A 11 10.60 24.32 7.09
CA GLY A 11 11.22 25.59 7.43
C GLY A 11 10.67 26.05 8.77
N LEU A 12 11.33 25.63 9.85
CA LEU A 12 11.27 26.28 11.14
C LEU A 12 11.91 27.68 10.98
N LEU A 13 11.14 28.76 11.14
CA LEU A 13 11.74 30.09 11.32
C LEU A 13 11.07 30.79 12.49
N GLY A 14 11.91 31.14 13.46
CA GLY A 14 11.52 31.69 14.72
C GLY A 14 10.94 33.09 14.61
N LEU A 15 10.19 33.43 15.65
CA LEU A 15 9.65 34.75 15.92
C LEU A 15 10.67 35.87 15.67
N LEU A 16 10.30 36.80 14.78
CA LEU A 16 10.64 38.21 14.90
C LEU A 16 9.38 39.02 14.60
N ILE A 17 8.91 39.70 15.64
CA ILE A 17 7.77 40.62 15.64
C ILE A 17 8.17 41.83 14.79
N SER A 18 7.49 42.04 13.66
CA SER A 18 7.31 43.35 13.00
C SER A 18 6.24 43.20 11.93
N GLY A 19 5.18 44.01 12.03
CA GLY A 19 4.16 44.09 10.99
C GLY A 19 4.80 44.52 9.67
N CYS A 20 4.97 43.58 8.74
CA CYS A 20 5.43 43.84 7.39
C CYS A 20 4.74 42.82 6.48
N SER A 21 4.13 43.34 5.41
CA SER A 21 3.79 42.60 4.20
C SER A 21 4.83 41.53 3.89
N LEU A 22 4.38 40.34 3.45
CA LEU A 22 5.25 39.30 2.88
C LEU A 22 6.38 39.94 2.05
N PRO A 23 7.65 39.64 2.33
CA PRO A 23 8.75 40.07 1.48
C PRO A 23 8.40 39.79 0.02
N LYS A 24 8.67 40.73 -0.89
CA LYS A 24 8.21 40.67 -2.29
C LYS A 24 8.48 39.32 -2.97
N ASP A 25 9.61 38.70 -2.63
CA ASP A 25 10.03 37.40 -3.14
C ASP A 25 9.15 36.25 -2.62
N GLN A 26 8.72 36.32 -1.35
CA GLN A 26 7.81 35.34 -0.75
C GLN A 26 6.40 35.46 -1.33
N TYR A 27 5.88 36.69 -1.51
CA TYR A 27 4.57 36.89 -2.14
C TYR A 27 4.53 36.33 -3.58
N ALA A 28 5.55 36.65 -4.39
CA ALA A 28 5.67 36.12 -5.74
C ALA A 28 5.80 34.59 -5.77
N TYR A 29 6.58 34.01 -4.85
CA TYR A 29 6.70 32.56 -4.70
C TYR A 29 5.34 31.90 -4.39
N GLN A 30 4.56 32.47 -3.47
CA GLN A 30 3.25 31.92 -3.09
C GLN A 30 2.23 32.00 -4.23
N LEU A 31 2.24 33.08 -5.03
CA LEU A 31 1.43 33.14 -6.25
C LEU A 31 1.88 32.11 -7.29
N GLY A 32 3.18 31.87 -7.42
CA GLY A 32 3.71 30.78 -8.25
C GLY A 32 3.20 29.41 -7.81
N ALA A 33 3.14 29.16 -6.49
CA ALA A 33 2.58 27.93 -5.94
C ALA A 33 1.08 27.77 -6.25
N VAL A 34 0.30 28.85 -6.17
CA VAL A 34 -1.11 28.85 -6.62
C VAL A 34 -1.20 28.44 -8.09
N GLY A 35 -0.37 29.00 -8.97
CA GLY A 35 -0.35 28.62 -10.38
C GLY A 35 -0.08 27.13 -10.62
N ALA A 36 0.93 26.59 -9.95
CA ALA A 36 1.23 25.16 -10.03
C ALA A 36 0.09 24.29 -9.52
N PHE A 37 -0.54 24.65 -8.39
CA PHE A 37 -1.68 23.90 -7.87
C PHE A 37 -2.93 24.03 -8.74
N SER A 38 -3.19 25.21 -9.32
CA SER A 38 -4.28 25.41 -10.27
C SER A 38 -4.11 24.54 -11.52
N GLU A 39 -2.89 24.40 -12.05
CA GLU A 39 -2.59 23.47 -13.14
C GLU A 39 -2.90 22.02 -12.74
N MET A 40 -2.38 21.58 -11.59
CA MET A 40 -2.60 20.21 -11.09
C MET A 40 -4.08 19.89 -10.85
N VAL A 41 -4.85 20.87 -10.36
CA VAL A 41 -6.29 20.72 -10.14
C VAL A 41 -7.03 20.65 -11.48
N ASN A 42 -6.71 21.53 -12.42
CA ASN A 42 -7.35 21.50 -13.73
C ASN A 42 -7.04 20.22 -14.50
N ALA A 43 -5.81 19.71 -14.41
CA ALA A 43 -5.36 18.46 -15.03
C ALA A 43 -5.95 17.20 -14.37
N GLY A 44 -6.64 17.35 -13.23
CA GLY A 44 -7.20 16.22 -12.46
C GLY A 44 -6.16 15.44 -11.64
N ALA A 45 -4.92 15.91 -11.57
CA ALA A 45 -3.88 15.33 -10.72
C ALA A 45 -4.13 15.60 -9.23
N LYS A 46 -4.79 16.71 -8.91
CA LYS A 46 -5.34 17.00 -7.57
C LYS A 46 -6.83 17.28 -7.68
N ARG A 47 -7.61 16.80 -6.71
CA ARG A 47 -9.02 17.19 -6.57
C ARG A 47 -9.13 18.51 -5.83
N LEU A 48 -8.45 18.58 -4.68
CA LEU A 48 -8.34 19.78 -3.84
C LEU A 48 -6.87 20.12 -3.58
N ALA A 49 -6.51 21.40 -3.67
CA ALA A 49 -5.25 21.92 -3.18
C ALA A 49 -5.48 23.04 -2.16
N LEU A 50 -4.51 23.24 -1.27
CA LEU A 50 -4.52 24.26 -0.23
C LEU A 50 -3.39 25.24 -0.53
N SER A 51 -3.66 26.54 -0.44
CA SER A 51 -2.59 27.54 -0.42
C SER A 51 -1.81 27.45 0.90
N THR A 52 -0.72 28.21 0.97
CA THR A 52 -0.09 28.50 2.25
C THR A 52 -1.08 29.23 3.17
N PRO A 53 -1.11 28.90 4.48
CA PRO A 53 -1.86 29.66 5.48
C PRO A 53 -1.31 31.09 5.62
N LEU A 54 -2.18 32.08 5.59
CA LEU A 54 -1.84 33.50 5.71
C LEU A 54 -2.72 34.18 6.77
N SER A 55 -2.29 35.31 7.31
CA SER A 55 -3.20 36.09 8.15
C SER A 55 -4.41 36.59 7.33
N PRO A 56 -5.57 36.88 7.96
CA PRO A 56 -6.71 37.42 7.24
C PRO A 56 -6.39 38.68 6.43
N GLU A 57 -5.54 39.57 6.96
CA GLU A 57 -5.13 40.81 6.29
C GLU A 57 -4.22 40.55 5.08
N GLU A 58 -3.32 39.57 5.19
CA GLU A 58 -2.48 39.14 4.06
C GLU A 58 -3.33 38.47 2.99
N MET A 59 -4.32 37.66 3.39
CA MET A 59 -5.22 36.97 2.49
C MET A 59 -6.10 37.92 1.68
N ASP A 60 -6.58 39.02 2.29
CA ASP A 60 -7.38 40.05 1.61
C ASP A 60 -6.68 40.60 0.35
N VAL A 61 -5.36 40.76 0.42
CA VAL A 61 -4.54 41.24 -0.70
C VAL A 61 -4.13 40.10 -1.62
N PHE A 62 -3.77 38.94 -1.05
CA PHE A 62 -3.30 37.78 -1.81
C PHE A 62 -4.36 37.20 -2.75
N ILE A 63 -5.61 37.10 -2.30
CA ILE A 63 -6.70 36.47 -3.06
C ILE A 63 -6.98 37.19 -4.39
N LEU A 64 -6.72 38.50 -4.49
CA LEU A 64 -6.97 39.28 -5.71
C LEU A 64 -6.09 38.83 -6.89
N GLU A 65 -4.81 38.57 -6.64
CA GLU A 65 -3.89 38.07 -7.66
C GLU A 65 -4.02 36.56 -7.84
N ALA A 66 -4.28 35.82 -6.74
CA ALA A 66 -4.55 34.39 -6.82
C ALA A 66 -5.78 34.08 -7.69
N GLN A 67 -6.84 34.90 -7.61
CA GLN A 67 -8.05 34.73 -8.43
C GLN A 67 -7.75 34.85 -9.91
N LYS A 68 -6.96 35.85 -10.33
CA LYS A 68 -6.54 35.98 -11.74
C LYS A 68 -5.77 34.76 -12.23
N ILE A 69 -4.95 34.16 -11.37
CA ILE A 69 -4.22 32.92 -11.70
C ILE A 69 -5.20 31.76 -11.84
N ALA A 70 -6.10 31.58 -10.87
CA ALA A 70 -7.11 30.53 -10.88
C ALA A 70 -8.00 30.59 -12.14
N ASP A 71 -8.46 31.79 -12.51
CA ASP A 71 -9.27 32.02 -13.70
C ASP A 71 -8.55 31.60 -14.98
N ARG A 72 -7.25 31.91 -15.12
CA ARG A 72 -6.44 31.50 -16.28
C ARG A 72 -6.30 29.98 -16.42
N HIS A 73 -6.35 29.26 -15.31
CA HIS A 73 -6.28 27.80 -15.27
C HIS A 73 -7.66 27.12 -15.26
N GLY A 74 -8.75 27.88 -15.22
CA GLY A 74 -10.12 27.33 -15.20
C GLY A 74 -10.47 26.61 -13.91
N VAL A 75 -9.95 27.08 -12.76
CA VAL A 75 -10.25 26.55 -11.42
C VAL A 75 -10.86 27.63 -10.54
N MET A 76 -11.48 27.22 -9.44
CA MET A 76 -12.15 28.11 -8.48
C MET A 76 -11.35 28.19 -7.18
N LEU A 77 -11.53 29.30 -6.46
CA LEU A 77 -10.97 29.54 -5.13
C LEU A 77 -12.09 29.68 -4.10
N TYR A 78 -11.85 29.17 -2.91
CA TYR A 78 -12.66 29.43 -1.72
C TYR A 78 -11.74 29.80 -0.56
N ARG A 79 -12.05 30.90 0.13
CA ARG A 79 -11.35 31.32 1.35
C ARG A 79 -11.89 30.55 2.54
N GLU A 80 -11.04 29.72 3.12
CA GLU A 80 -11.31 28.97 4.34
C GLU A 80 -10.60 29.61 5.51
N SER A 81 -11.36 30.06 6.50
CA SER A 81 -10.87 30.72 7.72
C SER A 81 -10.85 29.82 8.95
N ASP A 82 -11.39 28.61 8.83
CA ASP A 82 -11.48 27.61 9.89
C ASP A 82 -11.23 26.23 9.27
N LEU A 83 -9.97 25.98 8.90
CA LEU A 83 -9.59 24.74 8.21
C LEU A 83 -9.90 23.53 9.11
N ILE A 84 -10.47 22.48 8.51
CA ILE A 84 -10.77 21.24 9.25
C ILE A 84 -9.51 20.66 9.91
N VAL A 85 -9.65 20.27 11.17
CA VAL A 85 -8.60 19.59 11.94
C VAL A 85 -8.80 18.08 11.82
N THR A 86 -7.77 17.39 11.32
CA THR A 86 -7.75 15.92 11.20
C THR A 86 -6.38 15.39 11.61
N ASP A 87 -6.26 14.08 11.79
CA ASP A 87 -5.02 13.41 12.18
C ASP A 87 -3.96 13.34 11.04
N LEU A 88 -4.13 14.10 9.95
CA LEU A 88 -3.14 14.20 8.87
C LEU A 88 -2.06 15.25 9.11
N PHE A 89 -2.38 16.28 9.90
CA PHE A 89 -1.52 17.44 10.15
C PHE A 89 -1.61 17.88 11.62
N PRO A 90 -0.63 18.62 12.14
CA PRO A 90 -0.74 19.27 13.45
C PRO A 90 -2.00 20.14 13.56
N ALA A 91 -2.68 20.11 14.71
CA ALA A 91 -3.95 20.78 14.91
C ALA A 91 -3.87 22.32 14.85
N ASP A 92 -2.68 22.88 15.03
CA ASP A 92 -2.40 24.32 15.02
C ASP A 92 -1.91 24.85 13.66
N ILE A 93 -1.77 23.99 12.64
CA ILE A 93 -1.14 24.33 11.35
C ILE A 93 -1.80 25.52 10.63
N ALA A 94 -3.10 25.75 10.83
CA ALA A 94 -3.86 26.83 10.22
C ALA A 94 -4.73 27.56 11.27
N LYS A 95 -4.36 27.48 12.54
CA LYS A 95 -5.12 28.14 13.61
C LYS A 95 -5.05 29.65 13.43
N ASP A 96 -6.20 30.30 13.40
CA ASP A 96 -6.35 31.76 13.22
C ASP A 96 -5.76 32.29 11.88
N LEU A 97 -5.60 31.40 10.90
CA LEU A 97 -5.07 31.71 9.56
C LEU A 97 -6.07 31.32 8.48
N ASP A 98 -6.05 32.05 7.38
CA ASP A 98 -6.84 31.75 6.20
C ASP A 98 -6.04 30.92 5.18
N VAL A 99 -6.74 30.01 4.52
CA VAL A 99 -6.23 29.15 3.45
C VAL A 99 -7.16 29.25 2.25
N LEU A 100 -6.60 29.29 1.04
CA LEU A 100 -7.40 29.14 -0.18
C LEU A 100 -7.50 27.67 -0.57
N LEU A 101 -8.74 27.18 -0.67
CA LEU A 101 -9.07 25.94 -1.35
C LEU A 101 -9.07 26.20 -2.86
N ILE A 102 -8.21 25.49 -3.60
CA ILE A 102 -8.15 25.53 -5.05
C ILE A 102 -8.82 24.26 -5.58
N TYR A 103 -9.89 24.40 -6.35
CA TYR A 103 -10.76 23.27 -6.68
C TYR A 103 -11.48 23.42 -8.03
N LYS A 104 -12.13 22.33 -8.47
CA LYS A 104 -13.01 22.29 -9.65
C LYS A 104 -14.25 21.44 -9.36
N GLY A 105 -15.36 21.76 -10.03
CA GLY A 105 -16.62 21.02 -9.93
C GLY A 105 -17.16 20.96 -8.49
N THR A 106 -17.64 19.80 -8.09
CA THR A 106 -18.30 19.54 -6.79
C THR A 106 -17.32 19.37 -5.62
N THR A 107 -16.02 19.57 -5.83
CA THR A 107 -15.01 19.29 -4.79
C THR A 107 -15.20 20.16 -3.54
N LEU A 108 -15.65 21.41 -3.69
CA LEU A 108 -15.96 22.27 -2.55
C LEU A 108 -17.13 21.70 -1.73
N ASP A 109 -18.18 21.18 -2.37
CA ASP A 109 -19.33 20.58 -1.68
C ASP A 109 -18.90 19.36 -0.85
N GLU A 110 -18.00 18.54 -1.40
CA GLU A 110 -17.42 17.39 -0.67
C GLU A 110 -16.62 17.84 0.56
N TYR A 111 -15.84 18.92 0.43
CA TYR A 111 -15.08 19.49 1.53
C TYR A 111 -16.01 20.08 2.61
N LEU A 112 -17.00 20.87 2.22
CA LEU A 112 -17.97 21.46 3.15
C LEU A 112 -18.82 20.40 3.85
N THR A 113 -19.18 19.32 3.16
CA THR A 113 -19.84 18.16 3.77
C THR A 113 -18.95 17.50 4.81
N LEU A 114 -17.67 17.24 4.48
CA LEU A 114 -16.71 16.69 5.44
C LEU A 114 -16.55 17.61 6.67
N LYS A 115 -16.47 18.93 6.47
CA LYS A 115 -16.38 19.91 7.55
C LYS A 115 -17.61 19.86 8.45
N LYS A 116 -18.81 19.80 7.85
CA LYS A 116 -20.06 19.65 8.58
C LYS A 116 -20.10 18.35 9.40
N ASP A 117 -19.73 17.23 8.80
CA ASP A 117 -19.73 15.93 9.49
C ASP A 117 -18.79 15.95 10.71
N ILE A 118 -17.58 16.51 10.56
CA ILE A 118 -16.63 16.67 11.67
C ILE A 118 -17.24 17.56 12.76
N HIS A 119 -17.90 18.66 12.40
CA HIS A 119 -18.56 19.54 13.37
C HIS A 119 -19.67 18.82 14.14
N GLU A 120 -20.55 18.09 13.46
CA GLU A 120 -21.62 17.30 14.08
C GLU A 120 -21.05 16.23 15.02
N LEU A 121 -20.01 15.49 14.59
CA LEU A 121 -19.33 14.48 15.42
C LEU A 121 -18.67 15.08 16.67
N ASN A 122 -18.14 16.31 16.59
CA ASN A 122 -17.59 17.00 17.76
C ASN A 122 -18.71 17.45 18.71
N ALA A 123 -19.82 17.96 18.18
CA ALA A 123 -20.96 18.38 19.00
C ALA A 123 -21.60 17.20 19.76
N GLU A 124 -21.53 15.99 19.20
CA GLU A 124 -22.00 14.75 19.81
C GLU A 124 -20.94 14.03 20.67
N GLU A 125 -19.73 14.59 20.80
CA GLU A 125 -18.58 13.96 21.48
C GLU A 125 -18.19 12.58 20.89
N LEU A 126 -18.49 12.34 19.61
CA LEU A 126 -18.22 11.09 18.88
C LEU A 126 -16.94 11.16 18.01
N TYR A 127 -16.28 12.32 17.94
CA TYR A 127 -15.09 12.52 17.12
C TYR A 127 -13.81 11.98 17.78
N ASP A 128 -13.73 10.65 17.97
CA ASP A 128 -12.57 9.95 18.55
C ASP A 128 -12.19 8.66 17.79
N GLY A 129 -10.96 8.17 18.03
CA GLY A 129 -10.47 6.87 17.59
C GLY A 129 -10.66 6.60 16.08
N LYS A 130 -11.41 5.55 15.76
CA LYS A 130 -11.64 5.12 14.37
C LYS A 130 -12.45 6.12 13.55
N VAL A 131 -13.30 6.93 14.19
CA VAL A 131 -14.08 7.97 13.51
C VAL A 131 -13.15 9.08 13.03
N ARG A 132 -12.21 9.54 13.89
CA ARG A 132 -11.18 10.50 13.48
C ARG A 132 -10.31 9.97 12.35
N GLU A 133 -9.88 8.70 12.46
CA GLU A 133 -9.10 8.04 11.42
C GLU A 133 -9.83 8.06 10.06
N GLU A 134 -11.13 7.75 10.03
CA GLU A 134 -11.90 7.77 8.77
C GLU A 134 -12.07 9.20 8.22
N MET A 135 -12.30 10.21 9.07
CA MET A 135 -12.38 11.60 8.61
C MET A 135 -11.05 12.09 8.04
N ALA A 136 -9.92 11.72 8.66
CA ALA A 136 -8.59 11.98 8.14
C ALA A 136 -8.37 11.29 6.78
N ARG A 137 -8.83 10.04 6.62
CA ARG A 137 -8.77 9.32 5.33
C ARG A 137 -9.63 10.00 4.26
N ARG A 138 -10.84 10.46 4.59
CA ARG A 138 -11.70 11.25 3.69
C ARG A 138 -10.98 12.52 3.22
N PHE A 139 -10.40 13.27 4.14
CA PHE A 139 -9.67 14.49 3.79
C PHE A 139 -8.46 14.20 2.91
N GLY A 140 -7.67 13.16 3.24
CA GLY A 140 -6.52 12.75 2.46
C GLY A 140 -6.87 12.36 1.02
N ARG A 141 -8.02 11.68 0.81
CA ARG A 141 -8.54 11.38 -0.53
C ARG A 141 -8.95 12.64 -1.29
N LEU A 142 -9.55 13.63 -0.63
CA LEU A 142 -9.84 14.95 -1.23
C LEU A 142 -8.54 15.66 -1.67
N LEU A 143 -7.48 15.58 -0.87
CA LEU A 143 -6.16 16.11 -1.21
C LEU A 143 -5.39 15.26 -2.25
N SER A 144 -6.02 14.18 -2.74
CA SER A 144 -5.45 13.23 -3.71
C SER A 144 -4.19 12.51 -3.21
N TYR A 145 -4.08 12.31 -1.89
CA TYR A 145 -3.04 11.47 -1.32
C TYR A 145 -3.33 10.00 -1.55
N THR A 146 -2.28 9.23 -1.84
CA THR A 146 -2.39 7.78 -1.94
C THR A 146 -2.67 7.15 -0.57
N PRO A 147 -3.26 5.95 -0.50
CA PRO A 147 -3.43 5.24 0.77
C PRO A 147 -2.13 5.11 1.57
N GLN A 148 -0.99 4.89 0.89
CA GLN A 148 0.33 4.82 1.52
C GLN A 148 0.72 6.15 2.17
N LYS A 149 0.50 7.28 1.49
CA LYS A 149 0.81 8.60 2.05
C LYS A 149 -0.12 8.96 3.22
N ILE A 150 -1.41 8.63 3.12
CA ILE A 150 -2.38 8.83 4.21
C ILE A 150 -1.96 8.01 5.44
N ASN A 151 -1.64 6.72 5.27
CA ASN A 151 -1.17 5.86 6.35
C ASN A 151 0.12 6.40 6.99
N GLN A 152 1.05 6.93 6.19
CA GLN A 152 2.27 7.54 6.69
C GLN A 152 1.96 8.80 7.54
N LEU A 153 1.08 9.69 7.08
CA LEU A 153 0.68 10.87 7.84
C LEU A 153 -0.04 10.49 9.15
N LEU A 154 -0.96 9.53 9.10
CA LEU A 154 -1.63 9.01 10.30
C LEU A 154 -0.63 8.45 11.31
N LYS A 155 0.38 7.70 10.84
CA LYS A 155 1.46 7.20 11.69
C LYS A 155 2.28 8.31 12.33
N ASP A 156 2.59 9.36 11.56
CA ASP A 156 3.44 10.46 12.04
C ASP A 156 2.74 11.31 13.10
N ASN A 157 1.39 11.36 13.08
CA ASN A 157 0.59 12.19 13.99
C ASN A 157 -0.18 11.40 15.06
N THR A 158 -0.20 10.06 15.01
CA THR A 158 -0.98 9.21 15.94
C THR A 158 -0.27 7.89 16.29
N ASN A 159 -0.95 7.05 17.08
CA ASN A 159 -0.52 5.68 17.38
C ASN A 159 -0.86 4.67 16.27
N PHE A 160 -1.43 5.10 15.14
CA PHE A 160 -1.73 4.24 13.99
C PHE A 160 -0.48 3.56 13.44
N ARG A 161 -0.54 2.25 13.17
CA ARG A 161 0.56 1.47 12.58
C ARG A 161 0.02 0.49 11.54
N THR A 162 0.85 0.20 10.55
CA THR A 162 0.64 -0.82 9.53
C THR A 162 1.64 -1.96 9.67
N MET A 163 1.42 -3.09 8.98
CA MET A 163 2.37 -4.21 8.97
C MET A 163 3.79 -3.78 8.54
N ALA A 164 3.90 -2.79 7.65
CA ALA A 164 5.19 -2.28 7.19
C ALA A 164 6.00 -1.60 8.32
N ASP A 165 5.33 -1.11 9.38
CA ASP A 165 5.98 -0.41 10.49
C ASP A 165 6.66 -1.35 11.49
N PHE A 166 6.28 -2.63 11.48
CA PHE A 166 6.87 -3.65 12.35
C PHE A 166 8.18 -4.22 11.81
N GLN A 167 8.72 -3.67 10.71
CA GLN A 167 9.98 -4.10 10.10
C GLN A 167 10.01 -5.61 9.80
N ILE A 168 8.91 -6.13 9.25
CA ILE A 168 8.79 -7.54 8.87
C ILE A 168 9.93 -7.90 7.92
N ARG A 169 10.74 -8.89 8.31
CA ARG A 169 11.93 -9.32 7.56
C ARG A 169 11.67 -10.55 6.70
N ALA A 170 10.69 -11.37 7.07
CA ALA A 170 10.35 -12.59 6.37
C ALA A 170 8.92 -13.02 6.66
N THR A 171 8.38 -13.86 5.79
CA THR A 171 7.09 -14.52 5.96
C THR A 171 7.28 -16.02 6.18
N ASN A 172 6.46 -16.57 7.07
CA ASN A 172 6.44 -18.00 7.40
C ASN A 172 5.06 -18.55 7.10
N LEU A 173 4.96 -19.51 6.18
CA LEU A 173 3.73 -20.24 5.90
C LEU A 173 3.77 -21.61 6.57
N PHE A 174 2.79 -21.91 7.42
CA PHE A 174 2.67 -23.20 8.10
C PHE A 174 1.62 -24.06 7.40
N LEU A 175 2.02 -25.24 6.91
CA LEU A 175 1.13 -26.24 6.32
C LEU A 175 1.21 -27.55 7.14
N TYR A 176 0.06 -28.21 7.31
CA TYR A 176 -0.10 -29.32 8.26
C TYR A 176 -0.37 -30.64 7.53
N TYR A 177 0.40 -31.67 7.89
CA TYR A 177 0.45 -32.95 7.17
C TYR A 177 0.25 -34.14 8.11
N LYS A 178 -0.44 -35.17 7.60
CA LYS A 178 -0.55 -36.49 8.24
C LYS A 178 0.77 -37.26 8.13
N ASP A 179 1.40 -37.19 6.96
CA ASP A 179 2.69 -37.81 6.65
C ASP A 179 3.72 -36.71 6.36
N LEU A 180 4.35 -36.21 7.44
CA LEU A 180 5.36 -35.16 7.36
C LEU A 180 6.56 -35.58 6.50
N ASN A 181 6.94 -36.85 6.50
CA ASN A 181 8.09 -37.33 5.72
C ASN A 181 7.78 -37.32 4.22
N LYS A 182 6.58 -37.75 3.82
CA LYS A 182 6.12 -37.67 2.43
C LYS A 182 6.07 -36.23 1.92
N ALA A 183 5.55 -35.31 2.74
CA ALA A 183 5.56 -33.88 2.41
C ALA A 183 6.99 -33.35 2.28
N THR A 184 7.86 -33.65 3.24
CA THR A 184 9.27 -33.22 3.24
C THR A 184 9.98 -33.67 1.98
N ASN A 185 9.85 -34.95 1.60
CA ASN A 185 10.46 -35.50 0.40
C ASN A 185 9.93 -34.81 -0.86
N PHE A 186 8.63 -34.51 -0.93
CA PHE A 186 8.07 -33.78 -2.06
C PHE A 186 8.71 -32.38 -2.20
N TYR A 187 8.74 -31.58 -1.13
CA TYR A 187 9.27 -30.22 -1.24
C TYR A 187 10.80 -30.17 -1.44
N THR A 188 11.54 -31.12 -0.87
CA THR A 188 13.01 -31.17 -0.97
C THR A 188 13.50 -31.85 -2.25
N GLU A 189 12.96 -33.01 -2.60
CA GLU A 189 13.45 -33.83 -3.73
C GLU A 189 12.71 -33.53 -5.04
N THR A 190 11.40 -33.26 -4.99
CA THR A 190 10.62 -32.90 -6.19
C THR A 190 10.76 -31.42 -6.51
N LEU A 191 10.59 -30.54 -5.52
CA LEU A 191 10.68 -29.09 -5.73
C LEU A 191 12.08 -28.50 -5.48
N GLY A 192 13.03 -29.26 -4.93
CA GLY A 192 14.41 -28.79 -4.77
C GLY A 192 14.60 -27.74 -3.67
N MET A 193 13.63 -27.56 -2.76
CA MET A 193 13.71 -26.56 -1.70
C MET A 193 14.78 -26.94 -0.67
N GLU A 194 15.49 -25.94 -0.17
CA GLU A 194 16.50 -26.14 0.87
C GLU A 194 15.83 -26.37 2.23
N LEU A 195 16.11 -27.53 2.85
CA LEU A 195 15.84 -27.77 4.27
C LEU A 195 16.82 -26.95 5.12
N MET A 196 16.27 -25.96 5.83
CA MET A 196 16.99 -25.03 6.68
C MET A 196 17.11 -25.52 8.13
N ALA A 197 16.06 -26.20 8.63
CA ALA A 197 16.03 -26.72 9.98
C ALA A 197 15.06 -27.92 10.09
N ASP A 198 15.38 -28.82 11.01
CA ASP A 198 14.60 -30.01 11.32
C ASP A 198 14.37 -30.10 12.83
N TYR A 199 13.11 -29.94 13.26
CA TYR A 199 12.69 -30.00 14.65
C TYR A 199 11.91 -31.29 14.98
N GLN A 200 12.10 -32.36 14.20
CA GLN A 200 11.36 -33.63 14.25
C GLN A 200 9.86 -33.49 13.91
N MET A 201 9.12 -32.66 14.66
CA MET A 201 7.69 -32.35 14.47
C MET A 201 7.42 -31.25 13.44
N ALA A 202 8.46 -30.53 13.01
CA ALA A 202 8.37 -29.50 11.98
C ALA A 202 9.64 -29.43 11.14
N LYS A 203 9.49 -29.11 9.86
CA LYS A 203 10.60 -28.88 8.91
C LYS A 203 10.49 -27.48 8.34
N ILE A 204 11.60 -26.74 8.36
CA ILE A 204 11.66 -25.38 7.80
C ILE A 204 12.37 -25.45 6.45
N LEU A 205 11.69 -25.00 5.40
CA LEU A 205 12.17 -24.99 4.03
C LEU A 205 12.28 -23.55 3.53
N ARG A 206 13.34 -23.24 2.80
CA ARG A 206 13.50 -21.94 2.13
C ARG A 206 12.76 -21.95 0.80
N MET A 207 11.78 -21.05 0.62
CA MET A 207 11.13 -20.82 -0.66
C MET A 207 11.84 -19.74 -1.48
N THR A 208 12.11 -18.59 -0.85
CA THR A 208 12.88 -17.46 -1.42
C THR A 208 13.81 -16.86 -0.35
N ALA A 209 14.42 -15.70 -0.61
CA ALA A 209 15.33 -15.05 0.35
C ALA A 209 14.64 -14.77 1.70
N ASP A 210 13.41 -14.25 1.64
CA ASP A 210 12.64 -13.74 2.77
C ASP A 210 11.31 -14.48 2.97
N SER A 211 11.18 -15.71 2.46
CA SER A 211 9.96 -16.52 2.56
C SER A 211 10.28 -17.98 2.86
N TYR A 212 9.63 -18.52 3.90
CA TYR A 212 9.87 -19.87 4.42
C TYR A 212 8.57 -20.67 4.51
N LEU A 213 8.65 -21.94 4.13
CA LEU A 213 7.58 -22.92 4.29
C LEU A 213 7.91 -23.80 5.48
N ILE A 214 6.98 -23.91 6.42
CA ILE A 214 7.08 -24.78 7.58
C ILE A 214 6.06 -25.90 7.44
N LEU A 215 6.57 -27.12 7.26
CA LEU A 215 5.77 -28.33 7.26
C LEU A 215 5.63 -28.81 8.70
N VAL A 216 4.41 -29.06 9.16
CA VAL A 216 4.11 -29.44 10.55
C VAL A 216 3.42 -30.80 10.59
N ASP A 217 3.82 -31.65 11.53
CA ASP A 217 3.07 -32.84 11.90
C ASP A 217 1.72 -32.44 12.51
N ALA A 218 0.62 -32.76 11.81
CA ALA A 218 -0.73 -32.39 12.20
C ALA A 218 -1.18 -33.02 13.54
N THR A 219 -0.49 -34.04 14.05
CA THR A 219 -0.77 -34.63 15.36
C THR A 219 -0.12 -33.89 16.52
N LYS A 220 0.82 -32.98 16.23
CA LYS A 220 1.59 -32.18 17.22
C LYS A 220 1.35 -30.68 17.09
N GLY A 221 0.78 -30.23 15.97
CA GLY A 221 0.52 -28.83 15.65
C GLY A 221 -0.78 -28.26 16.22
N MET A 222 -1.05 -26.99 15.90
CA MET A 222 -2.27 -26.27 16.31
C MET A 222 -3.49 -26.56 15.40
N HIS A 223 -3.27 -27.13 14.21
CA HIS A 223 -4.31 -27.45 13.22
C HIS A 223 -4.24 -28.93 12.84
N THR A 224 -5.39 -29.52 12.52
CA THR A 224 -5.47 -30.91 12.07
C THR A 224 -5.43 -31.01 10.55
N ALA A 225 -5.08 -32.20 10.03
CA ALA A 225 -4.97 -32.39 8.60
C ALA A 225 -6.34 -32.53 7.89
N GLU A 226 -7.41 -32.77 8.65
CA GLU A 226 -8.80 -32.86 8.18
C GLU A 226 -9.44 -31.50 7.88
N GLU A 227 -8.84 -30.41 8.36
CA GLU A 227 -9.33 -29.06 8.10
C GLU A 227 -9.31 -28.76 6.59
N PRO A 228 -10.32 -28.02 6.07
CA PRO A 228 -10.32 -27.59 4.68
C PRO A 228 -9.04 -26.82 4.33
N LYS A 229 -8.42 -27.16 3.19
CA LYS A 229 -7.23 -26.43 2.71
C LYS A 229 -7.67 -25.07 2.14
N THR A 230 -7.72 -24.06 2.99
CA THR A 230 -8.14 -22.68 2.67
C THR A 230 -6.99 -21.80 2.19
N VAL A 231 -5.81 -22.37 1.96
CA VAL A 231 -4.62 -21.63 1.52
C VAL A 231 -4.08 -22.25 0.23
N ALA A 232 -3.74 -21.41 -0.74
CA ALA A 232 -2.89 -21.78 -1.87
C ALA A 232 -1.56 -21.02 -1.81
N LEU A 233 -0.49 -21.71 -2.20
CA LEU A 233 0.85 -21.15 -2.30
C LEU A 233 1.19 -20.91 -3.75
N ALA A 234 1.32 -19.65 -4.15
CA ALA A 234 1.83 -19.26 -5.44
C ALA A 234 3.36 -19.11 -5.39
N LEU A 235 4.05 -19.81 -6.28
CA LEU A 235 5.49 -19.86 -6.45
C LEU A 235 5.84 -19.18 -7.79
N LEU A 236 6.44 -17.99 -7.72
CA LEU A 236 6.72 -17.20 -8.92
C LEU A 236 8.09 -17.55 -9.49
N THR A 237 8.13 -17.77 -10.80
CA THR A 237 9.30 -18.23 -11.54
C THR A 237 9.33 -17.64 -12.95
N ASP A 238 10.52 -17.45 -13.50
CA ASP A 238 10.70 -17.09 -14.92
C ASP A 238 10.73 -18.33 -15.84
N ARG A 239 10.68 -19.54 -15.25
CA ARG A 239 10.86 -20.83 -15.94
C ARG A 239 9.62 -21.72 -15.82
N LEU A 240 8.46 -21.13 -16.09
CA LEU A 240 7.16 -21.78 -15.88
C LEU A 240 6.98 -23.06 -16.72
N GLY A 241 7.41 -23.04 -17.99
CA GLY A 241 7.34 -24.21 -18.87
C GLY A 241 8.19 -25.38 -18.37
N GLU A 242 9.43 -25.12 -17.94
CA GLU A 242 10.33 -26.14 -17.38
C GLU A 242 9.73 -26.78 -16.12
N TRP A 243 9.09 -25.98 -15.25
CA TRP A 243 8.39 -26.49 -14.08
C TRP A 243 7.21 -27.40 -14.43
N TYR A 244 6.41 -27.00 -15.44
CA TYR A 244 5.29 -27.82 -15.90
C TYR A 244 5.77 -29.18 -16.42
N GLU A 245 6.81 -29.20 -17.26
CA GLU A 245 7.39 -30.44 -17.79
C GLU A 245 7.98 -31.32 -16.68
N HIS A 246 8.75 -30.73 -15.76
CA HIS A 246 9.37 -31.43 -14.64
C HIS A 246 8.32 -32.11 -13.74
N LEU A 247 7.26 -31.40 -13.35
CA LEU A 247 6.22 -31.96 -12.49
C LEU A 247 5.40 -33.07 -13.17
N ASN A 248 5.11 -32.93 -14.46
CA ASN A 248 4.50 -34.01 -15.24
C ASN A 248 5.42 -35.24 -15.30
N SER A 249 6.73 -35.07 -15.52
CA SER A 249 7.69 -36.19 -15.55
C SER A 249 7.77 -36.95 -14.21
N LYS A 250 7.45 -36.28 -13.11
CA LYS A 250 7.39 -36.83 -11.75
C LYS A 250 5.99 -37.35 -11.37
N ASN A 251 5.03 -37.32 -12.29
CA ASN A 251 3.62 -37.70 -12.06
C ASN A 251 2.96 -36.92 -10.92
N VAL A 252 3.31 -35.65 -10.74
CA VAL A 252 2.64 -34.78 -9.77
C VAL A 252 1.25 -34.41 -10.29
N PRO A 253 0.17 -34.54 -9.50
CA PRO A 253 -1.17 -34.21 -9.96
C PRO A 253 -1.32 -32.73 -10.34
N ILE A 254 -1.85 -32.47 -11.53
CA ILE A 254 -2.13 -31.12 -12.03
C ILE A 254 -3.65 -30.88 -12.01
N LYS A 255 -4.09 -29.87 -11.25
CA LYS A 255 -5.50 -29.45 -11.17
C LYS A 255 -5.90 -28.56 -12.34
N TYR A 256 -5.06 -27.58 -12.65
CA TYR A 256 -5.25 -26.65 -13.77
C TYR A 256 -4.00 -26.67 -14.64
N SER A 257 -4.14 -27.06 -15.90
CA SER A 257 -3.02 -27.24 -16.83
C SER A 257 -2.46 -25.91 -17.35
N TYR A 258 -1.17 -25.91 -17.69
CA TYR A 258 -0.50 -24.78 -18.29
C TYR A 258 -1.05 -24.50 -19.70
N LYS A 259 -1.62 -23.30 -19.88
CA LYS A 259 -2.21 -22.81 -21.14
C LYS A 259 -1.78 -21.36 -21.36
N PRO A 260 -0.53 -21.12 -21.78
CA PRO A 260 -0.01 -19.76 -21.89
C PRO A 260 -0.83 -18.94 -22.89
N LYS A 261 -1.10 -17.69 -22.56
CA LYS A 261 -1.86 -16.77 -23.40
C LYS A 261 -1.00 -15.59 -23.83
N GLU A 262 -0.96 -15.33 -25.13
CA GLU A 262 -0.33 -14.12 -25.67
C GLU A 262 -1.12 -12.87 -25.25
N GLY A 263 -0.41 -11.82 -24.81
CA GLY A 263 -1.01 -10.58 -24.31
C GLY A 263 -1.71 -10.67 -22.95
N GLY A 264 -1.70 -11.82 -22.26
CA GLY A 264 -2.24 -11.95 -20.91
C GLY A 264 -1.37 -11.29 -19.84
N ALA A 265 -1.98 -10.90 -18.70
CA ALA A 265 -1.27 -10.31 -17.57
C ALA A 265 -0.33 -11.29 -16.85
N HIS A 266 -0.70 -12.57 -16.80
CA HIS A 266 0.10 -13.63 -16.20
C HIS A 266 -0.19 -14.95 -16.91
N ASP A 267 0.72 -15.90 -16.77
CA ASP A 267 0.45 -17.32 -17.04
C ASP A 267 0.70 -18.13 -15.77
N GLY A 268 0.02 -19.27 -15.66
CA GLY A 268 0.26 -20.20 -14.58
C GLY A 268 -0.34 -21.58 -14.80
N PHE A 269 -0.05 -22.47 -13.88
CA PHE A 269 -0.70 -23.77 -13.72
C PHE A 269 -0.76 -24.14 -12.24
N VAL A 270 -1.64 -25.07 -11.87
CA VAL A 270 -1.83 -25.46 -10.47
C VAL A 270 -1.56 -26.94 -10.29
N ALA A 271 -0.56 -27.24 -9.47
CA ALA A 271 -0.25 -28.57 -8.98
C ALA A 271 -0.89 -28.82 -7.61
N ILE A 272 -1.03 -30.09 -7.25
CA ILE A 272 -1.53 -30.51 -5.94
C ILE A 272 -0.38 -31.22 -5.22
N ASP A 273 -0.12 -30.80 -3.99
CA ASP A 273 0.89 -31.43 -3.15
C ASP A 273 0.41 -32.81 -2.62
N PRO A 274 1.25 -33.58 -1.90
CA PRO A 274 0.92 -34.94 -1.46
C PRO A 274 -0.34 -35.11 -0.62
N GLU A 275 -0.86 -34.03 -0.02
CA GLU A 275 -2.03 -34.03 0.87
C GLU A 275 -3.09 -32.99 0.50
N GLY A 276 -3.05 -32.46 -0.72
CA GLY A 276 -4.14 -31.67 -1.28
C GLY A 276 -3.99 -30.15 -1.21
N TYR A 277 -2.86 -29.61 -0.73
CA TYR A 277 -2.61 -28.17 -0.85
C TYR A 277 -2.38 -27.78 -2.31
N LEU A 278 -2.90 -26.62 -2.69
CA LEU A 278 -2.74 -26.09 -4.05
C LEU A 278 -1.45 -25.29 -4.15
N LEU A 279 -0.63 -25.66 -5.14
CA LEU A 279 0.61 -24.99 -5.49
C LEU A 279 0.44 -24.35 -6.87
N GLU A 280 0.38 -23.03 -6.90
CA GLU A 280 0.24 -22.27 -8.13
C GLU A 280 1.63 -21.89 -8.62
N PHE A 281 1.98 -22.26 -9.84
CA PHE A 281 3.22 -21.85 -10.47
C PHE A 281 2.88 -20.74 -11.43
N GLU A 282 3.50 -19.57 -11.26
CA GLU A 282 3.06 -18.36 -11.95
C GLU A 282 4.23 -17.52 -12.50
N THR A 283 3.96 -16.83 -13.60
CA THR A 283 4.80 -15.77 -14.15
C THR A 283 3.94 -14.56 -14.48
N PHE A 284 4.26 -13.41 -13.92
CA PHE A 284 3.63 -12.13 -14.26
C PHE A 284 4.36 -11.49 -15.44
N LYS A 285 3.59 -10.98 -16.41
CA LYS A 285 4.10 -10.37 -17.64
C LYS A 285 3.94 -8.86 -17.61
N GLN A 286 4.67 -8.18 -18.48
CA GLN A 286 4.42 -6.77 -18.74
C GLN A 286 3.02 -6.62 -19.36
N HIS A 287 2.14 -5.94 -18.65
CA HIS A 287 0.74 -5.70 -18.99
C HIS A 287 0.28 -4.44 -18.25
N PRO A 288 -0.72 -3.67 -18.74
CA PRO A 288 -1.25 -2.50 -18.03
C PRO A 288 -1.58 -2.77 -16.55
N GLU A 289 -2.10 -3.94 -16.23
CA GLU A 289 -2.40 -4.35 -14.84
C GLU A 289 -1.15 -4.49 -13.95
N ASN A 290 0.01 -4.77 -14.54
CA ASN A 290 1.24 -5.07 -13.81
C ASN A 290 2.30 -3.97 -13.90
N GLU A 291 2.01 -2.79 -14.46
CA GLU A 291 2.99 -1.71 -14.67
C GLU A 291 3.71 -1.29 -13.39
N LYS A 292 2.99 -1.27 -12.26
CA LYS A 292 3.55 -0.97 -10.94
C LYS A 292 4.15 -2.20 -10.26
N PHE A 293 3.71 -3.40 -10.63
CA PHE A 293 4.07 -4.65 -9.96
C PHE A 293 5.36 -5.27 -10.51
N ILE A 294 5.56 -5.31 -11.83
CA ILE A 294 6.76 -5.86 -12.46
C ILE A 294 8.06 -5.22 -11.92
N PRO A 295 8.17 -3.89 -11.78
CA PRO A 295 9.39 -3.28 -11.22
C PRO A 295 9.66 -3.68 -9.77
N LEU A 296 8.63 -4.03 -8.99
CA LEU A 296 8.79 -4.54 -7.63
C LEU A 296 9.27 -5.99 -7.65
N LEU A 297 8.67 -6.85 -8.48
CA LEU A 297 9.09 -8.25 -8.64
C LEU A 297 10.55 -8.37 -9.09
N LYS A 298 11.00 -7.53 -10.03
CA LYS A 298 12.38 -7.54 -10.55
C LYS A 298 13.46 -7.22 -9.51
N LYS A 299 13.09 -6.67 -8.34
CA LYS A 299 14.03 -6.46 -7.23
C LYS A 299 14.37 -7.74 -6.49
N ASN A 300 13.54 -8.78 -6.62
CA ASN A 300 13.74 -10.04 -5.94
C ASN A 300 14.70 -10.91 -6.75
N SER A 301 15.76 -11.38 -6.10
CA SER A 301 16.69 -12.33 -6.70
C SER A 301 16.19 -13.76 -6.51
N PRO A 302 16.21 -14.62 -7.55
CA PRO A 302 15.88 -16.03 -7.39
C PRO A 302 16.80 -16.70 -6.36
N VAL A 303 16.24 -17.54 -5.50
CA VAL A 303 17.06 -18.49 -4.74
C VAL A 303 17.34 -19.68 -5.66
N THR A 304 18.62 -20.01 -5.83
CA THR A 304 19.01 -21.19 -6.62
C THR A 304 18.63 -22.43 -5.83
N ALA A 305 17.81 -23.31 -6.40
CA ALA A 305 17.46 -24.59 -5.79
C ALA A 305 18.73 -25.44 -5.56
N LYS A 306 18.72 -26.32 -4.55
CA LYS A 306 19.84 -27.26 -4.31
C LYS A 306 19.97 -28.29 -5.45
N THR A 307 18.87 -28.55 -6.15
CA THR A 307 18.81 -29.39 -7.35
C THR A 307 19.01 -28.55 -8.61
N LYS A 308 19.21 -29.17 -9.78
CA LYS A 308 19.18 -28.48 -11.09
C LYS A 308 17.80 -27.85 -11.42
N SER A 309 16.82 -27.90 -10.50
CA SER A 309 15.46 -27.42 -10.70
C SER A 309 15.41 -25.90 -10.90
N PRO A 310 14.37 -25.39 -11.59
CA PRO A 310 14.23 -23.96 -11.79
C PRO A 310 13.93 -23.23 -10.47
N GLY A 311 14.68 -22.18 -10.12
CA GLY A 311 14.45 -21.44 -8.87
C GLY A 311 13.13 -20.64 -8.86
N PHE A 312 12.73 -20.22 -7.66
CA PHE A 312 11.65 -19.25 -7.43
C PHE A 312 12.23 -17.91 -6.94
N HIS A 313 11.62 -16.80 -7.36
CA HIS A 313 12.05 -15.46 -6.95
C HIS A 313 11.08 -14.78 -5.99
N SER A 314 9.80 -15.15 -6.01
CA SER A 314 8.77 -14.57 -5.13
C SER A 314 7.74 -15.62 -4.74
N THR A 315 6.99 -15.35 -3.68
CA THR A 315 5.84 -16.16 -3.26
C THR A 315 4.64 -15.28 -3.00
N ILE A 316 3.44 -15.79 -3.31
CA ILE A 316 2.16 -15.19 -2.93
C ILE A 316 1.39 -16.25 -2.12
N THR A 317 0.69 -15.83 -1.07
CA THR A 317 -0.17 -16.71 -0.27
C THR A 317 -1.60 -16.25 -0.43
N TRP A 318 -2.41 -17.07 -1.08
CA TRP A 318 -3.84 -16.83 -1.25
C TRP A 318 -4.60 -17.43 -0.08
N LEU A 319 -5.48 -16.63 0.52
CA LEU A 319 -6.32 -17.04 1.63
C LEU A 319 -7.77 -17.07 1.15
N TYR A 320 -8.36 -18.25 1.10
CA TYR A 320 -9.74 -18.47 0.68
C TYR A 320 -10.65 -18.58 1.89
N TYR A 321 -11.45 -17.54 2.10
CA TYR A 321 -12.49 -17.53 3.11
C TYR A 321 -13.84 -17.72 2.45
N LYS A 322 -14.66 -18.61 3.00
CA LYS A 322 -16.07 -18.75 2.59
C LYS A 322 -16.86 -17.47 2.91
N ASP A 323 -16.50 -16.82 4.01
CA ASP A 323 -17.11 -15.60 4.53
C ASP A 323 -16.04 -14.51 4.65
N MET A 324 -15.67 -13.87 3.53
CA MET A 324 -14.99 -12.58 3.61
C MET A 324 -16.00 -11.58 4.19
N LEU A 325 -15.71 -10.99 5.37
CA LEU A 325 -16.46 -9.84 5.87
C LEU A 325 -16.55 -8.81 4.73
N GLU A 326 -17.78 -8.39 4.37
CA GLU A 326 -18.07 -7.51 3.22
C GLU A 326 -17.26 -6.19 3.23
N ASN A 327 -16.62 -5.85 4.34
CA ASN A 327 -15.85 -4.63 4.56
C ASN A 327 -14.43 -4.62 3.94
N ALA A 328 -13.97 -5.69 3.30
CA ALA A 328 -12.65 -5.72 2.65
C ALA A 328 -12.63 -5.19 1.19
N LYS A 329 -13.75 -4.66 0.67
CA LYS A 329 -13.85 -4.12 -0.70
C LYS A 329 -13.31 -2.69 -0.88
N VAL A 330 -12.69 -2.10 0.15
CA VAL A 330 -12.12 -0.75 0.07
C VAL A 330 -10.68 -0.76 0.59
N LEU A 331 -9.75 -1.24 -0.23
CA LEU A 331 -8.33 -0.88 -0.15
C LEU A 331 -7.77 -0.65 -1.56
#